data_AF-W4GNK9-F1
#
_entry.id   AF-W4GNK9-F1
#
_cell.length_a   1.000
_cell.length_b   1.000
_cell.length_c   1.000
_cell.angle_alpha   90.00
_cell.angle_beta   90.00
_cell.angle_gamma   90.00
#
_symmetry.space_group_name_H-M   'P 1'
#
loop_
_entity.id
_entity.type
_entity.pdbx_description
1 polymer ?
#
loop_
_entity_poly.entity_id
_entity_poly.type
_entity_poly.pdbx_seq_one_letter_code
_entity_poly.pdbx_strand_id
1 'polypeptide(L)'
;MGIPGTIEATKTTRVALCGHSKDSWAWVQGLVIAFVCVRTWFRLAVAVNVAFVTWLGRPLGDRWWLPDVFAGRVRHLVVARAVLILVTFAINHFWSLHEWMFTKAFARYKLTPMFSLGDGVRSDFLVLFLTWTEVVASLLNVPMAPIVPIVVYLVCYEYSQVLVAALDSTSMEHAVRAVINDMYIRNLVNFSPTGMNLWTRYRLTGDDPPSWLFATEFIWFFAPCLGMVGLLLAYKCVLLVVTLPRAVVDADISAVATVPADQLHTIATVPLGFLDHFVSASPMRGLVSVRPMPFQFEATAFQVDKSNLWRAGWVLLDSQFLVCIDDLPRIFLNVVAGATLVKIYCCAVVLDPETRKLFLLPRLVPLYTGDLSLRSLFWLRLDTLWVKKVLVGENLSTSRRMPETYKPDKVTPEAGPRPQDIRPRTNGK
;
A
#
# COMPACT_ATOMS: atom_id res chain seq x y z
N MET A 1 -39.69 -6.99 -4.68
CA MET A 1 -39.22 -7.23 -6.06
C MET A 1 -38.89 -5.87 -6.67
N GLY A 2 -37.64 -5.41 -6.52
CA GLY A 2 -37.21 -4.09 -6.96
C GLY A 2 -36.89 -4.11 -8.44
N ILE A 3 -37.52 -3.21 -9.20
CA ILE A 3 -37.41 -3.09 -10.65
C ILE A 3 -35.94 -2.79 -11.02
N PRO A 4 -35.25 -3.67 -11.79
CA PRO A 4 -33.86 -3.47 -12.20
C PRO A 4 -33.66 -2.42 -13.31
N GLY A 5 -34.71 -1.70 -13.72
CA GLY A 5 -34.71 -0.83 -14.91
C GLY A 5 -34.44 0.66 -14.66
N THR A 6 -34.54 1.16 -13.43
CA THR A 6 -34.42 2.61 -13.17
C THR A 6 -32.97 3.11 -13.13
N ILE A 7 -32.00 2.28 -12.72
CA ILE A 7 -30.59 2.69 -12.66
C ILE A 7 -29.96 2.71 -14.07
N GLU A 8 -30.30 1.75 -14.93
CA GLU A 8 -29.83 1.71 -16.31
C GLU A 8 -30.44 2.82 -17.17
N ALA A 9 -31.75 3.09 -17.02
CA ALA A 9 -32.42 4.17 -17.75
C ALA A 9 -31.86 5.55 -17.41
N THR A 10 -31.48 5.80 -16.15
CA THR A 10 -30.90 7.08 -15.71
C THR A 10 -29.47 7.26 -16.21
N LYS A 11 -28.70 6.17 -16.34
CA LYS A 11 -27.35 6.21 -16.94
C LYS A 11 -27.41 6.40 -18.46
N THR A 12 -28.31 5.69 -19.15
CA THR A 12 -28.48 5.82 -20.62
C THR A 12 -29.04 7.18 -21.03
N THR A 13 -29.98 7.76 -20.28
CA THR A 13 -30.45 9.14 -20.55
C THR A 13 -29.39 10.20 -20.29
N ARG A 14 -28.54 10.05 -19.26
CA ARG A 14 -27.39 10.98 -19.07
C ARG A 14 -26.40 10.92 -20.23
N VAL A 15 -26.14 9.72 -20.77
CA VAL A 15 -25.22 9.56 -21.91
C VAL A 15 -25.78 10.25 -23.17
N ALA A 16 -27.11 10.25 -23.39
CA ALA A 16 -27.72 10.89 -24.55
C ALA A 16 -27.85 12.42 -24.46
N LEU A 17 -27.70 13.01 -23.27
CA LEU A 17 -27.87 14.46 -23.00
C LEU A 17 -26.55 15.23 -22.87
N CYS A 18 -25.40 14.56 -23.01
CA CYS A 18 -24.07 15.17 -22.86
C CYS A 18 -23.37 15.31 -24.20
N GLY A 19 -22.48 16.30 -24.31
CA GLY A 19 -21.53 16.38 -25.43
C GLY A 19 -20.58 15.16 -25.41
N HIS A 20 -20.32 14.59 -26.58
CA HIS A 20 -19.44 13.42 -26.70
C HIS A 20 -18.03 13.82 -27.15
N SER A 21 -17.02 13.33 -26.44
CA SER A 21 -15.59 13.44 -26.77
C SER A 21 -14.97 12.04 -26.81
N LYS A 22 -13.95 11.85 -27.64
CA LYS A 22 -13.26 10.56 -27.81
C LYS A 22 -11.89 10.63 -27.16
N ASP A 23 -11.73 9.99 -26.00
CA ASP A 23 -10.42 9.71 -25.41
C ASP A 23 -9.95 8.29 -25.80
N SER A 24 -8.92 8.20 -26.66
CA SER A 24 -8.36 6.91 -27.10
C SER A 24 -7.45 6.24 -26.06
N TRP A 25 -7.10 6.93 -24.98
CA TRP A 25 -6.16 6.49 -23.94
C TRP A 25 -6.83 6.21 -22.59
N ALA A 26 -8.14 6.44 -22.47
CA ALA A 26 -8.91 6.17 -21.26
C ALA A 26 -8.77 4.72 -20.74
N TRP A 27 -8.56 3.74 -21.62
CA TRP A 27 -8.35 2.33 -21.23
C TRP A 27 -7.02 2.11 -20.48
N VAL A 28 -5.96 2.89 -20.78
CA VAL A 28 -4.69 2.82 -20.06
C VAL A 28 -4.85 3.33 -18.63
N GLN A 29 -5.56 4.46 -18.46
CA GLN A 29 -5.92 4.98 -17.13
C GLN A 29 -6.72 3.94 -16.34
N GLY A 30 -7.69 3.28 -16.99
CA GLY A 30 -8.46 2.19 -16.38
C GLY A 30 -7.60 1.03 -15.86
N LEU A 31 -6.60 0.60 -16.63
CA LEU A 31 -5.67 -0.46 -16.20
C LEU A 31 -4.78 -0.05 -15.02
N VAL A 32 -4.27 1.19 -15.04
CA VAL A 32 -3.47 1.73 -13.93
C VAL A 32 -4.30 1.78 -12.64
N ILE A 33 -5.54 2.26 -12.73
CA ILE A 33 -6.48 2.28 -11.59
C ILE A 33 -6.76 0.86 -11.11
N ALA A 34 -7.08 -0.08 -12.01
CA ALA A 34 -7.39 -1.46 -11.66
C ALA A 34 -6.22 -2.15 -10.93
N PHE A 35 -5.00 -2.04 -11.45
CA PHE A 35 -3.81 -2.65 -10.84
C PHE A 35 -3.58 -2.17 -9.40
N VAL A 36 -3.68 -0.86 -9.17
CA VAL A 36 -3.46 -0.28 -7.84
C VAL A 36 -4.62 -0.58 -6.91
N CYS A 37 -5.86 -0.53 -7.40
CA CYS A 37 -7.04 -0.89 -6.64
C CYS A 37 -6.94 -2.33 -6.12
N VAL A 38 -6.60 -3.30 -6.98
CA VAL A 38 -6.46 -4.71 -6.58
C VAL A 38 -5.42 -4.88 -5.48
N ARG A 39 -4.23 -4.27 -5.64
CA ARG A 39 -3.15 -4.37 -4.63
C ARG A 39 -3.52 -3.69 -3.31
N THR A 40 -4.21 -2.56 -3.37
CA THR A 40 -4.63 -1.81 -2.18
C THR A 40 -5.77 -2.53 -1.44
N TRP A 41 -6.77 -3.02 -2.18
CA TRP A 41 -7.88 -3.79 -1.64
C TRP A 41 -7.42 -5.09 -0.99
N PHE A 42 -6.49 -5.81 -1.62
CA PHE A 42 -5.92 -7.02 -1.03
C PHE A 42 -5.30 -6.73 0.34
N ARG A 43 -4.50 -5.67 0.46
CA ARG A 43 -3.88 -5.28 1.74
C ARG A 43 -4.89 -4.82 2.77
N LEU A 44 -5.92 -4.09 2.35
CA LEU A 44 -7.02 -3.70 3.24
C LEU A 44 -7.76 -4.94 3.76
N ALA A 45 -8.04 -5.91 2.89
CA ALA A 45 -8.68 -7.17 3.28
C ALA A 45 -7.82 -7.96 4.27
N VAL A 46 -6.51 -8.05 4.04
CA VAL A 46 -5.58 -8.68 5.01
C VAL A 46 -5.56 -7.92 6.33
N ALA A 47 -5.56 -6.58 6.32
CA ALA A 47 -5.59 -5.76 7.53
C ALA A 47 -6.87 -6.00 8.35
N VAL A 48 -8.03 -6.04 7.68
CA VAL A 48 -9.32 -6.34 8.31
C VAL A 48 -9.35 -7.76 8.85
N ASN A 49 -8.86 -8.74 8.09
CA ASN A 49 -8.79 -10.13 8.54
C ASN A 49 -7.90 -10.28 9.77
N VAL A 50 -6.69 -9.70 9.76
CA VAL A 50 -5.77 -9.71 10.91
C VAL A 50 -6.40 -9.03 12.12
N ALA A 51 -7.04 -7.86 11.94
CA ALA A 51 -7.73 -7.17 13.03
C ALA A 51 -8.84 -8.05 13.64
N PHE A 52 -9.62 -8.71 12.79
CA PHE A 52 -10.73 -9.57 13.17
C PHE A 52 -10.27 -10.85 13.89
N VAL A 53 -9.32 -11.59 13.33
CA VAL A 53 -8.78 -12.82 13.94
C VAL A 53 -8.05 -12.49 15.25
N THR A 54 -7.30 -11.39 15.28
CA THR A 54 -6.65 -10.92 16.51
C THR A 54 -7.69 -10.49 17.55
N TRP A 55 -8.88 -10.01 17.16
CA TRP A 55 -9.99 -9.71 18.08
C TRP A 55 -10.65 -10.97 18.64
N LEU A 56 -10.87 -11.99 17.80
CA LEU A 56 -11.41 -13.30 18.21
C LEU A 56 -10.54 -14.00 19.25
N GLY A 57 -9.20 -13.84 19.17
CA GLY A 57 -8.25 -14.50 20.06
C GLY A 57 -7.95 -13.79 21.38
N ARG A 58 -8.67 -12.72 21.74
CA ARG A 58 -8.31 -11.89 22.91
C ARG A 58 -8.93 -12.37 24.21
N PRO A 59 -8.21 -12.29 25.34
CA PRO A 59 -8.83 -12.31 26.66
C PRO A 59 -9.73 -11.08 26.85
N LEU A 60 -10.86 -11.26 27.54
CA LEU A 60 -11.83 -10.20 27.83
C LEU A 60 -11.13 -8.99 28.48
N GLY A 61 -11.16 -7.83 27.81
CA GLY A 61 -10.63 -6.56 28.36
C GLY A 61 -9.50 -5.90 27.56
N ASP A 62 -8.94 -6.57 26.54
CA ASP A 62 -7.87 -5.97 25.73
C ASP A 62 -8.40 -5.00 24.66
N ARG A 63 -7.72 -3.85 24.46
CA ARG A 63 -8.19 -2.74 23.62
C ARG A 63 -8.14 -3.10 22.13
N TRP A 64 -9.21 -2.80 21.39
CA TRP A 64 -9.29 -2.99 19.94
C TRP A 64 -8.05 -2.41 19.23
N TRP A 65 -7.38 -3.25 18.45
CA TRP A 65 -6.15 -2.89 17.73
C TRP A 65 -6.41 -3.04 16.25
N LEU A 66 -6.28 -1.93 15.52
CA LEU A 66 -6.41 -1.87 14.07
C LEU A 66 -5.00 -1.70 13.46
N PRO A 67 -4.59 -2.57 12.54
CA PRO A 67 -3.33 -2.41 11.83
C PRO A 67 -3.32 -1.13 10.97
N ASP A 68 -2.16 -0.46 10.91
CA ASP A 68 -1.97 0.73 10.08
C ASP A 68 -1.96 0.38 8.59
N VAL A 69 -3.06 0.65 7.88
CA VAL A 69 -3.18 0.34 6.44
C VAL A 69 -2.21 1.17 5.59
N PHE A 70 -1.77 2.34 6.05
CA PHE A 70 -0.84 3.22 5.33
C PHE A 70 0.64 2.95 5.63
N ALA A 71 0.95 1.83 6.31
CA ALA A 71 2.31 1.41 6.59
C ALA A 71 3.23 1.42 5.35
N GLY A 72 4.55 1.62 5.56
CA GLY A 72 5.55 2.04 4.58
C GLY A 72 5.47 1.44 3.16
N ARG A 73 5.02 0.18 2.98
CA ARG A 73 4.83 -0.39 1.63
C ARG A 73 3.62 0.16 0.85
N VAL A 74 2.55 0.62 1.51
CA VAL A 74 1.41 1.26 0.84
C VAL A 74 1.78 2.67 0.39
N ARG A 75 2.60 3.39 1.16
CA ARG A 75 3.20 4.66 0.77
C ARG A 75 3.91 4.58 -0.59
N HIS A 76 4.78 3.58 -0.78
CA HIS A 76 5.46 3.36 -2.05
C HIS A 76 4.50 3.05 -3.22
N LEU A 77 3.39 2.34 -2.96
CA LEU A 77 2.36 2.11 -3.99
C LEU A 77 1.62 3.39 -4.37
N VAL A 78 1.30 4.26 -3.40
CA VAL A 78 0.65 5.55 -3.65
C VAL A 78 1.56 6.44 -4.50
N VAL A 79 2.85 6.53 -4.15
CA VAL A 79 3.86 7.26 -4.93
C VAL A 79 4.00 6.67 -6.34
N ALA A 80 4.12 5.34 -6.46
CA ALA A 80 4.20 4.68 -7.76
C ALA A 80 2.96 4.94 -8.62
N ARG A 81 1.76 4.96 -8.02
CA ARG A 81 0.52 5.33 -8.72
C ARG A 81 0.55 6.78 -9.19
N ALA A 82 1.00 7.72 -8.36
CA ALA A 82 1.12 9.11 -8.77
C ALA A 82 2.05 9.28 -9.97
N VAL A 83 3.19 8.57 -9.99
CA VAL A 83 4.10 8.58 -11.15
C VAL A 83 3.42 8.02 -12.39
N LEU A 84 2.73 6.89 -12.29
CA LEU A 84 1.98 6.32 -13.41
C LEU A 84 0.90 7.26 -13.93
N ILE A 85 0.18 7.96 -13.04
CA ILE A 85 -0.82 8.98 -13.43
C ILE A 85 -0.16 10.11 -14.21
N LEU A 86 0.96 10.65 -13.72
CA LEU A 86 1.67 11.73 -14.40
C LEU A 86 2.20 11.31 -15.78
N VAL A 87 2.74 10.09 -15.90
CA VAL A 87 3.15 9.51 -17.19
C VAL A 87 1.94 9.36 -18.12
N THR A 88 0.81 8.89 -17.61
CA THR A 88 -0.41 8.73 -18.40
C THR A 88 -0.95 10.07 -18.88
N PHE A 89 -0.91 11.11 -18.03
CA PHE A 89 -1.26 12.47 -18.44
C PHE A 89 -0.31 13.03 -19.49
N ALA A 90 0.99 12.80 -19.37
CA ALA A 90 1.97 13.24 -20.36
C ALA A 90 1.75 12.57 -21.74
N ILE A 91 1.52 11.25 -21.76
CA ILE A 91 1.23 10.50 -22.98
C ILE A 91 -0.09 10.95 -23.61
N ASN A 92 -1.10 11.24 -22.79
CA ASN A 92 -2.41 11.71 -23.27
C ASN A 92 -2.44 13.23 -23.52
N HIS A 93 -1.30 13.93 -23.51
CA HIS A 93 -1.22 15.39 -23.65
C HIS A 93 -2.21 16.16 -22.75
N PHE A 94 -2.41 15.66 -21.51
CA PHE A 94 -3.34 16.17 -20.52
C PHE A 94 -4.81 16.23 -20.97
N TRP A 95 -5.19 15.49 -22.01
CA TRP A 95 -6.55 15.49 -22.57
C TRP A 95 -7.64 15.28 -21.53
N SER A 96 -7.49 14.27 -20.67
CA SER A 96 -8.46 13.96 -19.61
C SER A 96 -8.67 15.11 -18.61
N LEU A 97 -7.65 15.95 -18.40
CA LEU A 97 -7.77 17.13 -17.55
C LEU A 97 -8.51 18.26 -18.26
N HIS A 98 -8.22 18.47 -19.55
CA HIS A 98 -8.93 19.44 -20.38
C HIS A 98 -10.42 19.08 -20.50
N GLU A 99 -10.74 17.81 -20.74
CA GLU A 99 -12.11 17.32 -20.82
C GLU A 99 -12.89 17.61 -19.53
N TRP A 100 -12.31 17.31 -18.37
CA TRP A 100 -12.92 17.61 -17.07
C TRP A 100 -13.10 19.12 -16.84
N MET A 101 -12.08 19.91 -17.19
CA MET A 101 -12.12 21.37 -17.10
C MET A 101 -13.28 21.92 -17.91
N PHE A 102 -13.45 21.49 -19.17
CA PHE A 102 -14.58 21.91 -20.01
C PHE A 102 -15.92 21.47 -19.45
N THR A 103 -16.06 20.23 -18.97
CA THR A 103 -17.31 19.78 -18.35
C THR A 103 -17.69 20.66 -17.16
N LYS A 104 -16.72 21.01 -16.30
CA LYS A 104 -16.95 21.86 -15.14
C LYS A 104 -17.27 23.30 -15.51
N ALA A 105 -16.52 23.89 -16.44
CA ALA A 105 -16.75 25.24 -16.92
C ALA A 105 -18.12 25.37 -17.63
N PHE A 106 -18.47 24.42 -18.50
CA PHE A 106 -19.79 24.39 -19.13
C PHE A 106 -20.92 24.26 -18.11
N ALA A 107 -20.77 23.42 -17.10
CA ALA A 107 -21.73 23.32 -16.01
C ALA A 107 -21.87 24.65 -15.24
N ARG A 108 -20.76 25.38 -15.00
CA ARG A 108 -20.78 26.70 -14.33
C ARG A 108 -21.59 27.73 -15.12
N TYR A 109 -21.44 27.76 -16.44
CA TYR A 109 -22.14 28.72 -17.31
C TYR A 109 -23.49 28.22 -17.86
N LYS A 110 -24.02 27.11 -17.33
CA LYS A 110 -25.30 26.50 -17.77
C LYS A 110 -25.32 26.11 -19.26
N LEU A 111 -24.15 25.75 -19.80
CA LEU A 111 -24.00 25.17 -21.13
C LEU A 111 -24.13 23.64 -21.05
N THR A 112 -24.36 22.97 -22.19
CA THR A 112 -24.45 21.51 -22.23
C THR A 112 -23.13 20.88 -21.78
N PRO A 113 -23.09 20.10 -20.69
CA PRO A 113 -21.84 19.52 -20.20
C PRO A 113 -21.33 18.43 -21.15
N MET A 114 -20.01 18.31 -21.25
CA MET A 114 -19.37 17.17 -21.92
C MET A 114 -19.37 15.95 -21.00
N PHE A 115 -19.45 14.76 -21.59
CA PHE A 115 -19.22 13.52 -20.87
C PHE A 115 -17.75 13.48 -20.39
N SER A 116 -17.55 13.47 -19.07
CA SER A 116 -16.25 13.24 -18.47
C SER A 116 -16.37 12.23 -17.34
N LEU A 117 -15.32 11.41 -17.18
CA LEU A 117 -15.25 10.43 -16.10
C LEU A 117 -14.83 11.11 -14.79
N GLY A 118 -15.74 11.90 -14.20
CA GLY A 118 -15.46 12.71 -13.00
C GLY A 118 -14.92 11.94 -11.80
N ASP A 119 -15.34 10.68 -11.63
CA ASP A 119 -14.83 9.82 -10.54
C ASP A 119 -13.36 9.40 -10.74
N GLY A 120 -12.92 9.27 -11.99
CA GLY A 120 -11.52 8.99 -12.33
C GLY A 120 -10.63 10.16 -11.93
N VAL A 121 -11.01 11.37 -12.36
CA VAL A 121 -10.31 12.62 -12.02
C VAL A 121 -10.25 12.81 -10.50
N ARG A 122 -11.37 12.62 -9.80
CA ARG A 122 -11.41 12.67 -8.33
C ARG A 122 -10.42 11.70 -7.68
N SER A 123 -10.31 10.47 -8.19
CA SER A 123 -9.40 9.45 -7.65
C SER A 123 -7.93 9.77 -7.93
N ASP A 124 -7.63 10.29 -9.12
CA ASP A 124 -6.26 10.60 -9.53
C ASP A 124 -5.71 11.81 -8.78
N PHE A 125 -6.49 12.89 -8.69
CA PHE A 125 -6.10 14.07 -7.92
C PHE A 125 -5.99 13.79 -6.41
N LEU A 126 -6.78 12.86 -5.86
CA LEU A 126 -6.61 12.42 -4.48
C LEU A 126 -5.22 11.79 -4.26
N VAL A 127 -4.78 10.93 -5.19
CA VAL A 127 -3.47 10.28 -5.09
C VAL A 127 -2.33 11.26 -5.30
N LEU A 128 -2.49 12.21 -6.23
CA LEU A 128 -1.52 13.30 -6.41
C LEU A 128 -1.43 14.17 -5.15
N PHE A 129 -2.57 14.50 -4.52
CA PHE A 129 -2.61 15.27 -3.28
C PHE A 129 -1.94 14.55 -2.10
N LEU A 130 -2.21 13.25 -1.95
CA LEU A 130 -1.58 12.43 -0.93
C LEU A 130 -0.07 12.32 -1.16
N THR A 131 0.36 12.13 -2.41
CA THR A 131 1.78 12.07 -2.76
C THR A 131 2.48 13.40 -2.53
N TRP A 132 1.83 14.51 -2.88
CA TRP A 132 2.33 15.86 -2.58
C TRP A 132 2.53 16.05 -1.06
N THR A 133 1.50 15.74 -0.28
CA THR A 133 1.55 15.85 1.18
C THR A 133 2.63 14.95 1.78
N GLU A 134 2.77 13.73 1.27
CA GLU A 134 3.82 12.79 1.64
C GLU A 134 5.23 13.35 1.41
N VAL A 135 5.49 13.91 0.22
CA VAL A 135 6.79 14.50 -0.13
C VAL A 135 7.10 15.68 0.77
N VAL A 136 6.14 16.60 0.95
CA VAL A 136 6.33 17.79 1.80
C VAL A 136 6.53 17.40 3.27
N ALA A 137 5.71 16.49 3.80
CA ALA A 137 5.84 16.03 5.18
C ALA A 137 7.15 15.26 5.40
N SER A 138 7.60 14.48 4.41
CA SER A 138 8.90 13.81 4.43
C SER A 138 10.07 14.80 4.42
N LEU A 139 10.02 15.84 3.57
CA LEU A 139 11.02 16.92 3.55
C LEU A 139 11.07 17.69 4.87
N LEU A 140 9.91 17.90 5.50
CA LEU A 140 9.80 18.58 6.79
C LEU A 140 10.12 17.68 7.99
N ASN A 141 10.31 16.37 7.78
CA ASN A 141 10.51 15.36 8.83
C ASN A 141 9.35 15.29 9.84
N VAL A 142 8.13 15.47 9.35
CA VAL A 142 6.91 15.50 10.16
C VAL A 142 6.07 14.24 9.91
N PRO A 143 5.62 13.51 10.95
CA PRO A 143 4.61 12.48 10.79
C PRO A 143 3.22 13.09 10.70
N MET A 144 2.44 12.71 9.69
CA MET A 144 1.09 13.20 9.45
C MET A 144 0.11 12.06 9.23
N ALA A 145 -1.03 12.06 9.90
CA ALA A 145 -2.06 11.04 9.67
C ALA A 145 -2.71 11.24 8.28
N PRO A 146 -2.81 10.21 7.43
CA PRO A 146 -3.35 10.33 6.06
C PRO A 146 -4.82 10.74 6.01
N ILE A 147 -5.58 10.55 7.08
CA ILE A 147 -6.98 10.98 7.15
C ILE A 147 -7.13 12.50 6.96
N VAL A 148 -6.16 13.29 7.44
CA VAL A 148 -6.24 14.76 7.35
C VAL A 148 -6.16 15.24 5.90
N PRO A 149 -5.13 14.90 5.10
CA PRO A 149 -5.12 15.29 3.70
C PRO A 149 -6.28 14.69 2.90
N ILE A 150 -6.78 13.49 3.24
CA ILE A 150 -7.97 12.94 2.59
C ILE A 150 -9.19 13.85 2.83
N VAL A 151 -9.46 14.23 4.08
CA VAL A 151 -10.60 15.07 4.43
C VAL A 151 -10.46 16.46 3.79
N VAL A 152 -9.28 17.08 3.87
CA VAL A 152 -9.01 18.38 3.23
C VAL A 152 -9.28 18.31 1.73
N TYR A 153 -8.76 17.30 1.04
CA TYR A 153 -9.00 17.10 -0.39
C TYR A 153 -10.49 16.93 -0.70
N LEU A 154 -11.20 16.08 0.06
CA LEU A 154 -12.62 15.81 -0.18
C LEU A 154 -13.47 17.07 -0.03
N VAL A 155 -13.21 17.88 1.00
CA VAL A 155 -13.89 19.17 1.21
C VAL A 155 -13.58 20.12 0.06
N CYS A 156 -12.31 20.27 -0.34
CA CYS A 156 -11.94 21.16 -1.44
C CYS A 156 -12.49 20.71 -2.80
N TYR A 157 -12.59 19.40 -3.04
CA TYR A 157 -13.19 18.86 -4.26
C TYR A 157 -14.70 19.12 -4.32
N GLU A 158 -15.41 18.89 -3.21
CA GLU A 158 -16.86 19.13 -3.12
C GLU A 158 -17.20 20.61 -3.33
N TYR A 159 -16.44 21.50 -2.69
CA TYR A 159 -16.61 22.95 -2.81
C TYR A 159 -15.75 23.58 -3.92
N SER A 160 -15.27 22.79 -4.89
CA SER A 160 -14.34 23.25 -5.93
C SER A 160 -14.84 24.46 -6.71
N GLN A 161 -16.12 24.51 -7.08
CA GLN A 161 -16.70 25.64 -7.80
C GLN A 161 -16.78 26.92 -6.97
N VAL A 162 -17.09 26.78 -5.68
CA VAL A 162 -17.13 27.92 -4.74
C VAL A 162 -15.72 28.46 -4.53
N LEU A 163 -14.73 27.57 -4.45
CA LEU A 163 -13.34 27.95 -4.25
C LEU A 163 -12.77 28.68 -5.48
N VAL A 164 -13.07 28.21 -6.69
CA VAL A 164 -12.68 28.92 -7.93
C VAL A 164 -13.35 30.28 -7.99
N ALA A 165 -14.67 30.37 -7.76
CA ALA A 165 -15.40 31.63 -7.80
C ALA A 165 -14.96 32.63 -6.71
N ALA A 166 -14.51 32.16 -5.56
CA ALA A 166 -14.06 33.03 -4.45
C ALA A 166 -12.63 33.56 -4.65
N LEU A 167 -11.78 32.79 -5.32
CA LEU A 167 -10.38 33.16 -5.55
C LEU A 167 -10.16 33.87 -6.88
N ASP A 168 -11.09 33.73 -7.82
CA ASP A 168 -10.97 34.38 -9.12
C ASP A 168 -11.43 35.85 -9.10
N SER A 169 -10.77 36.66 -9.91
CA SER A 169 -11.12 38.07 -10.09
C SER A 169 -12.31 38.22 -11.05
N THR A 170 -13.12 39.26 -10.86
CA THR A 170 -14.26 39.53 -11.76
C THR A 170 -13.84 39.70 -13.22
N SER A 171 -12.67 40.30 -13.48
CA SER A 171 -12.11 40.42 -14.83
C SER A 171 -11.75 39.09 -15.47
N MET A 172 -11.22 38.15 -14.69
CA MET A 172 -10.81 36.84 -15.18
C MET A 172 -12.02 35.95 -15.44
N GLU A 173 -13.04 35.98 -14.59
CA GLU A 173 -14.31 35.26 -14.83
C GLU A 173 -14.98 35.72 -16.14
N HIS A 174 -14.91 37.02 -16.47
CA HIS A 174 -15.37 37.52 -17.77
C HIS A 174 -14.56 36.97 -18.94
N ALA A 175 -13.23 36.87 -18.81
CA ALA A 175 -12.35 36.31 -19.83
C ALA A 175 -12.58 34.79 -20.02
N VAL A 176 -12.70 34.04 -18.92
CA VAL A 176 -13.05 32.62 -18.91
C VAL A 176 -14.38 32.40 -19.63
N ARG A 177 -15.42 33.17 -19.29
CA ARG A 177 -16.73 33.07 -19.94
C ARG A 177 -16.66 33.31 -21.44
N ALA A 178 -15.89 34.30 -21.89
CA ALA A 178 -15.74 34.62 -23.30
C ALA A 178 -15.11 33.44 -24.07
N VAL A 179 -14.01 32.89 -23.57
CA VAL A 179 -13.32 31.74 -24.19
C VAL A 179 -14.20 30.50 -24.20
N ILE A 180 -14.86 30.19 -23.08
CA ILE A 180 -15.73 29.02 -22.96
C ILE A 180 -16.94 29.11 -23.89
N ASN A 181 -17.55 30.29 -24.04
CA ASN A 181 -18.66 30.51 -24.98
C ASN A 181 -18.20 30.40 -26.44
N ASP A 182 -17.06 30.98 -26.80
CA ASP A 182 -16.49 30.86 -28.14
C ASP A 182 -16.21 29.39 -28.49
N MET A 183 -15.55 28.67 -27.58
CA MET A 183 -15.29 27.24 -27.74
C MET A 183 -16.57 26.42 -27.85
N TYR A 184 -17.61 26.75 -27.07
CA TYR A 184 -18.90 26.06 -27.17
C TYR A 184 -19.52 26.26 -28.56
N ILE A 185 -19.62 27.51 -29.03
CA ILE A 185 -20.23 27.85 -30.33
C ILE A 185 -19.43 27.22 -31.49
N ARG A 186 -18.09 27.28 -31.44
CA ARG A 186 -17.20 26.67 -32.44
C ARG A 186 -17.39 25.16 -32.59
N ASN A 187 -17.84 24.49 -31.53
CA ASN A 187 -18.00 23.04 -31.49
C ASN A 187 -19.47 22.58 -31.58
N LEU A 188 -20.42 23.48 -31.86
CA LEU A 188 -21.79 23.11 -32.20
C LEU A 188 -21.80 22.47 -33.61
N VAL A 189 -22.25 21.22 -33.69
CA VAL A 189 -22.34 20.48 -34.95
C VAL A 189 -23.80 20.40 -35.40
N ASN A 190 -24.05 20.72 -36.66
CA ASN A 190 -25.36 20.48 -37.28
C ASN A 190 -25.62 18.96 -37.35
N PHE A 191 -26.76 18.55 -36.81
CA PHE A 191 -27.19 17.16 -36.79
C PHE A 191 -27.18 16.56 -38.21
N SER A 192 -26.48 15.43 -38.38
CA SER A 192 -26.50 14.65 -39.63
C SER A 192 -27.24 13.34 -39.41
N PRO A 193 -28.12 12.93 -40.36
CA PRO A 193 -28.85 11.66 -40.28
C PRO A 193 -27.95 10.42 -40.15
N THR A 194 -26.71 10.50 -40.64
CA THR A 194 -25.76 9.38 -40.57
C THR A 194 -24.96 9.32 -39.28
N GLY A 195 -25.07 10.33 -38.40
CA GLY A 195 -24.25 10.46 -37.18
C GLY A 195 -22.75 10.62 -37.43
N MET A 196 -22.30 10.59 -38.69
CA MET A 196 -20.88 10.57 -39.06
C MET A 196 -20.19 11.92 -38.75
N ASN A 197 -20.97 13.00 -38.63
CA ASN A 197 -20.49 14.32 -38.22
C ASN A 197 -20.09 14.40 -36.73
N LEU A 198 -20.54 13.46 -35.87
CA LEU A 198 -20.02 13.37 -34.49
C LEU A 198 -18.55 12.95 -34.46
N TRP A 199 -18.07 12.25 -35.49
CA TRP A 199 -16.71 11.76 -35.57
C TRP A 199 -15.70 12.84 -35.99
N THR A 200 -16.17 14.03 -36.38
CA THR A 200 -15.32 15.01 -37.07
C THR A 200 -14.89 16.22 -36.24
N ARG A 201 -15.32 16.45 -34.99
CA ARG A 201 -14.75 17.58 -34.22
C ARG A 201 -14.99 17.63 -32.70
N TYR A 202 -13.91 17.41 -31.96
CA TYR A 202 -13.45 18.27 -30.87
C TYR A 202 -11.92 18.38 -31.03
N ARG A 203 -11.46 19.16 -32.01
CA ARG A 203 -10.02 19.28 -32.27
C ARG A 203 -9.49 20.47 -31.47
N LEU A 204 -8.88 20.19 -30.33
CA LEU A 204 -8.04 21.18 -29.67
C LEU A 204 -6.84 21.47 -30.58
N THR A 205 -6.69 22.73 -30.95
CA THR A 205 -5.51 23.26 -31.60
C THR A 205 -4.37 23.39 -30.58
N GLY A 206 -3.11 23.46 -31.00
CA GLY A 206 -1.96 23.47 -30.06
C GLY A 206 -1.99 24.62 -29.05
N ASP A 207 -2.71 25.70 -29.37
CA ASP A 207 -2.90 26.88 -28.52
C ASP A 207 -4.18 26.84 -27.66
N ASP A 208 -5.04 25.83 -27.85
CA ASP A 208 -6.29 25.63 -27.13
C ASP A 208 -6.18 24.46 -26.12
N PRO A 209 -6.63 24.61 -24.86
CA PRO A 209 -7.03 25.86 -24.22
C PRO A 209 -5.81 26.66 -23.74
N PRO A 210 -5.96 27.97 -23.56
CA PRO A 210 -4.88 28.78 -23.01
C PRO A 210 -4.49 28.31 -21.61
N SER A 211 -3.19 28.30 -21.31
CA SER A 211 -2.64 27.78 -20.04
C SER A 211 -3.18 28.48 -18.80
N TRP A 212 -3.54 29.77 -18.91
CA TRP A 212 -4.17 30.51 -17.81
C TRP A 212 -5.57 30.00 -17.48
N LEU A 213 -6.35 29.52 -18.46
CA LEU A 213 -7.68 28.95 -18.22
C LEU A 213 -7.56 27.66 -17.40
N PHE A 214 -6.56 26.84 -17.74
CA PHE A 214 -6.22 25.66 -16.95
C PHE A 214 -5.82 26.05 -15.52
N ALA A 215 -4.94 27.04 -15.35
CA ALA A 215 -4.51 27.48 -14.03
C ALA A 215 -5.71 27.94 -13.17
N THR A 216 -6.63 28.75 -13.73
CA THR A 216 -7.82 29.25 -13.04
C THR A 216 -8.77 28.12 -12.62
N GLU A 217 -9.11 27.21 -13.54
CA GLU A 217 -10.04 26.11 -13.24
C GLU A 217 -9.46 25.05 -12.30
N PHE A 218 -8.12 24.95 -12.18
CA PHE A 218 -7.46 24.05 -11.24
C PHE A 218 -6.97 24.74 -9.95
N ILE A 219 -7.36 26.00 -9.70
CA ILE A 219 -7.09 26.70 -8.42
C ILE A 219 -7.56 25.86 -7.23
N TRP A 220 -8.71 25.17 -7.36
CA TRP A 220 -9.26 24.34 -6.28
C TRP A 220 -8.32 23.22 -5.83
N PHE A 221 -7.37 22.80 -6.68
CA PHE A 221 -6.37 21.78 -6.36
C PHE A 221 -5.06 22.41 -5.88
N PHE A 222 -4.57 23.45 -6.56
CA PHE A 222 -3.30 24.09 -6.19
C PHE A 222 -3.38 24.87 -4.87
N ALA A 223 -4.50 25.55 -4.60
CA ALA A 223 -4.71 26.28 -3.36
C ALA A 223 -4.58 25.40 -2.10
N PRO A 224 -5.27 24.25 -1.97
CA PRO A 224 -5.07 23.36 -0.83
C PRO A 224 -3.69 22.68 -0.81
N CYS A 225 -3.04 22.46 -1.96
CA CYS A 225 -1.64 21.99 -1.97
C CYS A 225 -0.71 22.99 -1.26
N LEU A 226 -0.88 24.30 -1.52
CA LEU A 226 -0.15 25.37 -0.84
C LEU A 226 -0.58 25.51 0.62
N GLY A 227 -1.88 25.44 0.90
CA GLY A 227 -2.43 25.48 2.26
C GLY A 227 -1.88 24.35 3.14
N MET A 228 -1.74 23.14 2.59
CA MET A 228 -1.14 22.00 3.29
C MET A 228 0.35 22.22 3.60
N VAL A 229 1.10 22.84 2.69
CA VAL A 229 2.50 23.22 2.98
C VAL A 229 2.54 24.18 4.17
N GLY A 230 1.70 25.22 4.16
CA GLY A 230 1.57 26.17 5.27
C GLY A 230 1.21 25.49 6.60
N LEU A 231 0.24 24.58 6.58
CA LEU A 231 -0.19 23.82 7.76
C LEU A 231 0.94 22.95 8.31
N LEU A 232 1.68 22.24 7.46
CA LEU A 232 2.80 21.40 7.89
C LEU A 232 3.98 22.24 8.42
N LEU A 233 4.25 23.40 7.82
CA LEU A 233 5.25 24.34 8.33
C LEU A 233 4.86 24.88 9.71
N ALA A 234 3.62 25.31 9.89
CA ALA A 234 3.11 25.77 11.18
C ALA A 234 3.19 24.65 12.23
N TYR A 235 2.76 23.44 11.88
CA TYR A 235 2.87 22.27 12.76
C TYR A 235 4.33 21.98 13.16
N LYS A 236 5.28 22.05 12.22
CA LYS A 236 6.71 21.90 12.52
C LYS A 236 7.22 22.99 13.45
N CYS A 237 6.82 24.25 13.24
CA CYS A 237 7.20 25.36 14.12
C CYS A 237 6.68 25.15 15.54
N VAL A 238 5.41 24.74 15.69
CA VAL A 238 4.84 24.39 17.01
C VAL A 238 5.62 23.23 17.64
N LEU A 239 5.93 22.19 16.88
CA LEU A 239 6.70 21.05 17.39
C LEU A 239 8.08 21.52 17.88
N LEU A 240 8.80 22.34 17.11
CA LEU A 240 10.09 22.89 17.51
C LEU A 240 10.01 23.76 18.76
N VAL A 241 8.95 24.57 18.91
CA VAL A 241 8.72 25.41 20.11
C VAL A 241 8.40 24.55 21.34
N VAL A 242 7.63 23.46 21.17
CA VAL A 242 7.30 22.54 22.26
C VAL A 242 8.50 21.65 22.64
N THR A 243 9.33 21.27 21.67
CA THR A 243 10.54 20.44 21.89
C THR A 243 11.80 21.26 22.18
N LEU A 244 11.72 22.59 22.19
CA LEU A 244 12.80 23.45 22.65
C LEU A 244 13.16 23.02 24.07
N PRO A 245 14.44 22.68 24.33
CA PRO A 245 14.79 21.93 25.53
C PRO A 245 14.47 22.79 26.76
N ARG A 246 13.45 22.39 27.53
CA ARG A 246 13.55 22.52 28.99
C ARG A 246 14.76 21.68 29.35
N ALA A 247 15.83 22.32 29.78
CA ALA A 247 17.09 21.69 30.17
C ALA A 247 16.81 20.46 31.04
N VAL A 248 17.04 19.26 30.48
CA VAL A 248 17.04 18.01 31.23
C VAL A 248 18.44 17.44 31.12
N VAL A 249 19.02 17.36 32.31
CA VAL A 249 20.29 16.73 32.69
C VAL A 249 20.50 15.41 31.95
N ASP A 250 21.72 15.24 31.41
CA ASP A 250 22.24 13.96 30.92
C ASP A 250 22.00 12.88 32.00
N ALA A 251 21.00 12.04 31.78
CA ALA A 251 20.81 10.82 32.54
C ALA A 251 21.49 9.68 31.77
N ASP A 252 22.44 9.04 32.43
CA ASP A 252 23.26 7.91 31.99
C ASP A 252 22.57 6.98 30.98
N ILE A 253 23.19 6.83 29.82
CA ILE A 253 22.82 5.94 28.71
C ILE A 253 23.01 4.45 29.07
N SER A 254 23.43 4.12 30.30
CA SER A 254 23.70 2.75 30.75
C SER A 254 22.48 1.98 31.28
N ALA A 255 21.27 2.55 31.26
CA ALA A 255 20.04 1.91 31.78
C ALA A 255 18.85 1.91 30.79
N VAL A 256 19.09 1.78 29.48
CA VAL A 256 18.03 1.98 28.48
C VAL A 256 17.14 0.74 28.32
N ALA A 257 16.00 0.72 29.00
CA ALA A 257 14.94 -0.30 28.84
C ALA A 257 14.12 -0.14 27.54
N THR A 258 14.17 1.03 26.88
CA THR A 258 13.38 1.33 25.68
C THR A 258 14.18 2.17 24.69
N VAL A 259 14.32 1.70 23.45
CA VAL A 259 15.08 2.40 22.38
C VAL A 259 14.13 2.69 21.21
N PRO A 260 14.10 3.93 20.68
CA PRO A 260 13.29 4.23 19.50
C PRO A 260 13.86 3.57 18.23
N ALA A 261 12.99 3.33 17.25
CA ALA A 261 13.30 2.51 16.06
C ALA A 261 14.45 3.07 15.19
N ASP A 262 14.64 4.38 15.21
CA ASP A 262 15.68 5.11 14.47
C ASP A 262 17.08 4.96 15.08
N GLN A 263 17.17 4.64 16.37
CA GLN A 263 18.42 4.44 17.11
C GLN A 263 18.79 2.96 17.29
N LEU A 264 18.02 2.03 16.71
CA LEU A 264 18.23 0.59 16.88
C LEU A 264 19.54 0.11 16.22
N HIS A 265 19.94 0.75 15.12
CA HIS A 265 21.15 0.41 14.36
C HIS A 265 22.46 0.76 15.09
N THR A 266 22.42 1.56 16.16
CA THR A 266 23.61 1.93 16.93
C THR A 266 23.96 0.93 18.03
N ILE A 267 23.17 -0.14 18.21
CA ILE A 267 23.34 -1.13 19.28
C ILE A 267 24.05 -2.39 18.75
N ALA A 268 25.27 -2.64 19.23
CA ALA A 268 26.13 -3.73 18.78
C ALA A 268 25.57 -5.16 19.04
N THR A 269 24.62 -5.32 19.97
CA THR A 269 24.05 -6.63 20.34
C THR A 269 22.95 -7.12 19.41
N VAL A 270 22.57 -6.35 18.39
CA VAL A 270 21.50 -6.75 17.48
C VAL A 270 22.08 -7.13 16.12
N PRO A 271 21.79 -8.35 15.59
CA PRO A 271 22.36 -8.78 14.33
C PRO A 271 21.87 -7.88 13.18
N LEU A 272 22.79 -7.08 12.62
CA LEU A 272 22.50 -6.03 11.62
C LEU A 272 21.63 -6.56 10.46
N GLY A 273 21.95 -7.73 9.90
CA GLY A 273 21.24 -8.24 8.72
C GLY A 273 19.84 -8.83 8.98
N PHE A 274 19.49 -9.14 10.24
CA PHE A 274 18.16 -9.69 10.56
C PHE A 274 17.13 -8.58 10.77
N LEU A 275 17.52 -7.52 11.48
CA LEU A 275 16.63 -6.38 11.74
C LEU A 275 16.23 -5.61 10.49
N ASP A 276 17.08 -5.55 9.46
CA ASP A 276 16.77 -4.86 8.20
C ASP A 276 15.50 -5.41 7.53
N HIS A 277 15.13 -6.67 7.82
CA HIS A 277 13.89 -7.27 7.36
C HIS A 277 12.65 -6.87 8.19
N PHE A 278 12.81 -6.50 9.47
CA PHE A 278 11.72 -6.22 10.43
C PHE A 278 11.58 -4.75 10.82
N VAL A 279 12.63 -3.96 10.59
CA VAL A 279 12.65 -2.52 10.80
C VAL A 279 12.62 -1.91 9.41
N SER A 280 11.48 -1.34 9.02
CA SER A 280 11.45 -0.55 7.81
C SER A 280 12.42 0.62 8.00
N ALA A 281 13.50 0.65 7.23
CA ALA A 281 14.48 1.75 7.20
C ALA A 281 13.86 3.11 6.81
N SER A 282 12.55 3.17 6.55
CA SER A 282 11.85 4.44 6.33
C SER A 282 11.72 5.18 7.67
N PRO A 283 12.37 6.35 7.82
CA PRO A 283 12.27 7.15 9.04
C PRO A 283 10.81 7.51 9.32
N MET A 284 10.48 7.81 10.59
CA MET A 284 9.17 8.25 11.12
C MET A 284 8.64 9.56 10.48
N ARG A 285 8.55 9.64 9.15
CA ARG A 285 8.36 10.86 8.37
C ARG A 285 7.33 10.61 7.28
N GLY A 286 6.56 11.64 6.94
CA GLY A 286 5.52 11.54 5.92
C GLY A 286 4.18 11.10 6.48
N LEU A 287 3.35 10.49 5.62
CA LEU A 287 2.03 9.98 5.94
C LEU A 287 2.15 8.71 6.78
N VAL A 288 1.88 8.84 8.07
CA VAL A 288 2.01 7.80 9.09
C VAL A 288 0.80 7.90 10.03
N SER A 289 -0.04 6.87 10.11
CA SER A 289 -1.25 6.95 10.95
C SER A 289 -1.00 6.69 12.44
N VAL A 290 -0.01 5.85 12.77
CA VAL A 290 0.34 5.47 14.15
C VAL A 290 1.81 5.80 14.44
N ARG A 291 2.21 6.28 15.62
CA ARG A 291 3.66 6.36 15.92
C ARG A 291 4.18 4.96 16.28
N PRO A 292 5.33 4.51 15.74
CA PRO A 292 5.84 3.19 16.10
C PRO A 292 6.20 3.19 17.59
N MET A 293 5.84 2.12 18.28
CA MET A 293 6.23 1.94 19.68
C MET A 293 7.75 1.72 19.76
N PRO A 294 8.42 2.27 20.79
CA PRO A 294 9.84 2.00 21.01
C PRO A 294 10.06 0.51 21.30
N PHE A 295 11.22 0.00 20.91
CA PHE A 295 11.62 -1.38 21.18
C PHE A 295 11.98 -1.52 22.66
N GLN A 296 11.42 -2.53 23.32
CA GLN A 296 11.77 -2.84 24.71
C GLN A 296 12.92 -3.85 24.73
N PHE A 297 13.95 -3.57 25.52
CA PHE A 297 15.12 -4.41 25.66
C PHE A 297 15.13 -5.09 27.04
N GLU A 298 15.11 -6.42 27.03
CA GLU A 298 15.36 -7.25 28.20
C GLU A 298 16.83 -7.70 28.19
N ALA A 299 17.34 -8.25 29.30
CA ALA A 299 18.74 -8.67 29.41
C ALA A 299 19.14 -9.64 28.28
N THR A 300 18.26 -10.59 27.94
CA THR A 300 18.53 -11.71 27.01
C THR A 300 17.76 -11.64 25.69
N ALA A 301 16.80 -10.72 25.54
CA ALA A 301 15.95 -10.62 24.36
C ALA A 301 15.49 -9.17 24.10
N PHE A 302 15.01 -8.90 22.90
CA PHE A 302 14.30 -7.65 22.60
C PHE A 302 12.90 -7.93 22.04
N GLN A 303 11.97 -7.04 22.39
CA GLN A 303 10.56 -7.15 22.02
C GLN A 303 10.30 -6.40 20.71
N VAL A 304 9.69 -7.09 19.74
CA VAL A 304 9.19 -6.50 18.49
C VAL A 304 7.67 -6.39 18.60
N ASP A 305 7.19 -5.16 18.76
CA ASP A 305 5.76 -4.92 18.86
C ASP A 305 5.02 -5.27 17.55
N LYS A 306 3.75 -5.68 17.69
CA LYS A 306 2.86 -6.00 16.57
C LYS A 306 2.74 -4.85 15.57
N SER A 307 2.77 -3.60 16.03
CA SER A 307 2.73 -2.43 15.15
C SER A 307 3.96 -2.33 14.22
N ASN A 308 5.14 -2.71 14.70
CA ASN A 308 6.38 -2.69 13.93
C ASN A 308 6.44 -3.85 12.93
N LEU A 309 5.99 -5.06 13.32
CA LEU A 309 5.87 -6.21 12.43
C LEU A 309 4.93 -5.95 11.24
N TRP A 310 3.74 -5.40 11.53
CA TRP A 310 2.78 -5.02 10.50
C TRP A 310 3.39 -4.02 9.52
N ARG A 311 4.16 -3.06 10.03
CA ARG A 311 4.79 -2.00 9.22
C ARG A 311 5.84 -2.50 8.26
N ALA A 312 6.65 -3.44 8.72
CA ALA A 312 7.61 -4.12 7.85
C ALA A 312 6.90 -5.03 6.83
N GLY A 313 5.61 -5.33 7.02
CA GLY A 313 4.79 -6.12 6.10
C GLY A 313 4.82 -7.61 6.41
N TRP A 314 4.93 -7.97 7.69
CA TRP A 314 4.92 -9.35 8.16
C TRP A 314 3.62 -9.68 8.89
N VAL A 315 3.17 -10.92 8.76
CA VAL A 315 1.97 -11.47 9.38
C VAL A 315 2.23 -12.90 9.86
N LEU A 316 1.63 -13.27 10.99
CA LEU A 316 1.73 -14.61 11.56
C LEU A 316 0.66 -15.51 10.91
N LEU A 317 1.12 -16.58 10.26
CA LEU A 317 0.29 -17.63 9.69
C LEU A 317 0.21 -18.79 10.69
N ASP A 318 -1.01 -19.14 11.09
CA ASP A 318 -1.33 -20.25 12.01
C ASP A 318 -0.53 -20.27 13.32
N SER A 319 -0.09 -19.10 13.78
CA SER A 319 0.76 -18.95 14.98
C SER A 319 2.15 -19.61 14.94
N GLN A 320 2.55 -20.14 13.78
CA GLN A 320 3.79 -20.92 13.62
C GLN A 320 4.78 -20.28 12.66
N PHE A 321 4.30 -19.57 11.63
CA PHE A 321 5.14 -19.03 10.57
C PHE A 321 4.93 -17.53 10.40
N LEU A 322 6.00 -16.77 10.46
CA LEU A 322 6.00 -15.34 10.13
C LEU A 322 6.29 -15.18 8.63
N VAL A 323 5.34 -14.57 7.92
CA VAL A 323 5.29 -14.52 6.46
C VAL A 323 5.11 -13.08 5.96
N CYS A 324 5.72 -12.76 4.83
CA CYS A 324 5.55 -11.48 4.14
C CYS A 324 4.16 -11.35 3.49
N ILE A 325 3.48 -10.21 3.66
CA ILE A 325 2.15 -9.95 3.09
C ILE A 325 2.13 -10.07 1.56
N ASP A 326 3.21 -9.68 0.88
CA ASP A 326 3.27 -9.76 -0.58
C ASP A 326 3.40 -11.21 -1.10
N ASP A 327 3.77 -12.17 -0.25
CA ASP A 327 3.86 -13.59 -0.61
C ASP A 327 2.56 -14.37 -0.34
N LEU A 328 1.61 -13.82 0.42
CA LEU A 328 0.31 -14.46 0.70
C LEU A 328 -0.45 -14.92 -0.56
N PRO A 329 -0.54 -14.14 -1.65
CA PRO A 329 -1.19 -14.62 -2.88
C PRO A 329 -0.51 -15.86 -3.48
N ARG A 330 0.82 -15.95 -3.34
CA ARG A 330 1.60 -17.09 -3.83
C ARG A 330 1.40 -18.31 -2.94
N ILE A 331 1.29 -18.12 -1.62
CA ILE A 331 0.95 -19.21 -0.68
C ILE A 331 -0.44 -19.72 -0.98
N PHE A 332 -1.42 -18.83 -1.16
CA PHE A 332 -2.78 -19.20 -1.52
C PHE A 332 -2.80 -20.03 -2.81
N LEU A 333 -2.07 -19.60 -3.83
CA LEU A 333 -1.94 -20.32 -5.10
C LEU A 333 -1.30 -21.70 -4.91
N ASN A 334 -0.22 -21.82 -4.13
CA ASN A 334 0.41 -23.11 -3.87
C ASN A 334 -0.51 -24.08 -3.10
N VAL A 335 -1.28 -23.58 -2.12
CA VAL A 335 -2.22 -24.41 -1.34
C VAL A 335 -3.40 -24.86 -2.19
N VAL A 336 -3.99 -23.97 -2.99
CA VAL A 336 -5.09 -24.31 -3.91
C VAL A 336 -4.63 -25.30 -4.98
N ALA A 337 -3.40 -25.15 -5.49
CA ALA A 337 -2.82 -26.09 -6.45
C ALA A 337 -2.38 -27.43 -5.82
N GLY A 338 -2.36 -27.54 -4.49
CA GLY A 338 -1.83 -28.72 -3.80
C GLY A 338 -0.34 -28.99 -4.07
N ALA A 339 0.41 -28.00 -4.57
CA ALA A 339 1.78 -28.16 -5.04
C ALA A 339 2.62 -26.89 -4.77
N THR A 340 3.92 -27.07 -4.54
CA THR A 340 4.87 -25.96 -4.36
C THR A 340 5.26 -25.36 -5.72
N LEU A 341 4.38 -24.55 -6.31
CA LEU A 341 4.64 -23.87 -7.59
C LEU A 341 5.69 -22.78 -7.45
N VAL A 342 5.67 -22.04 -6.33
CA VAL A 342 6.67 -21.01 -5.99
C VAL A 342 7.30 -21.31 -4.64
N LYS A 343 8.64 -21.27 -4.55
CA LYS A 343 9.35 -21.39 -3.27
C LYS A 343 9.20 -20.11 -2.46
N ILE A 344 8.70 -20.23 -1.24
CA ILE A 344 8.43 -19.11 -0.33
C ILE A 344 9.20 -19.36 0.96
N TYR A 345 9.83 -18.32 1.49
CA TYR A 345 10.62 -18.38 2.71
C TYR A 345 9.89 -17.67 3.84
N CYS A 346 9.91 -18.25 5.04
CA CYS A 346 9.26 -17.74 6.24
C CYS A 346 10.19 -17.85 7.44
N CYS A 347 9.90 -17.12 8.51
CA CYS A 347 10.59 -17.29 9.79
C CYS A 347 9.72 -18.13 10.73
N ALA A 348 10.27 -19.22 11.28
CA ALA A 348 9.54 -20.04 12.24
C ALA A 348 9.42 -19.32 13.60
N VAL A 349 8.27 -19.45 14.24
CA VAL A 349 7.97 -18.89 15.55
C VAL A 349 7.74 -20.05 16.52
N VAL A 350 8.41 -19.99 17.67
CA VAL A 350 8.32 -21.02 18.70
C VAL A 350 7.70 -20.40 19.95
N LEU A 351 6.65 -21.03 20.47
CA LEU A 351 6.09 -20.67 21.77
C LEU A 351 6.99 -21.27 22.87
N ASP A 352 7.51 -20.41 23.74
CA ASP A 352 8.22 -20.86 24.93
C ASP A 352 7.19 -21.28 26.00
N PRO A 353 7.19 -22.56 26.43
CA PRO A 353 6.17 -23.08 27.34
C PRO A 353 6.21 -22.43 28.73
N GLU A 354 7.38 -21.95 29.17
CA GLU A 354 7.56 -21.38 30.51
C GLU A 354 7.06 -19.93 30.59
N THR A 355 7.44 -19.12 29.60
CA THR A 355 7.11 -17.68 29.59
C THR A 355 5.84 -17.35 28.81
N ARG A 356 5.29 -18.34 28.06
CA ARG A 356 4.22 -18.14 27.06
C ARG A 356 4.54 -17.05 26.03
N LYS A 357 5.81 -16.70 25.87
CA LYS A 357 6.28 -15.71 24.87
C LYS A 357 6.54 -16.40 23.54
N LEU A 358 6.20 -15.73 22.45
CA LEU A 358 6.49 -16.18 21.09
C LEU A 358 7.89 -15.70 20.70
N PHE A 359 8.81 -16.63 20.47
CA PHE A 359 10.16 -16.34 20.03
C PHE A 359 10.33 -16.55 18.53
N LEU A 360 10.90 -15.55 17.87
CA LEU A 360 11.20 -15.60 16.45
C LEU A 360 12.58 -16.26 16.23
N LEU A 361 12.62 -17.31 15.42
CA LEU A 361 13.88 -17.92 15.02
C LEU A 361 14.53 -17.07 13.91
N PRO A 362 15.83 -16.75 14.01
CA PRO A 362 16.50 -15.84 13.08
C PRO A 362 16.79 -16.44 11.69
N ARG A 363 16.24 -17.62 11.37
CA ARG A 363 16.52 -18.36 10.13
C ARG A 363 15.29 -18.43 9.22
N LEU A 364 15.49 -18.09 7.95
CA LEU A 364 14.51 -18.29 6.89
C LEU A 364 14.42 -19.78 6.54
N VAL A 365 13.21 -20.33 6.59
CA VAL A 365 12.88 -21.74 6.29
C VAL A 365 11.90 -21.76 5.12
N PRO A 366 12.05 -22.68 4.14
CA PRO A 366 11.07 -22.85 3.08
C PRO A 366 9.74 -23.35 3.65
N LEU A 367 8.64 -22.72 3.23
CA LEU A 367 7.29 -23.12 3.62
C LEU A 367 6.79 -24.27 2.74
N TYR A 368 6.50 -25.42 3.36
CA TYR A 368 5.90 -26.58 2.66
C TYR A 368 4.38 -26.52 2.74
N THR A 369 3.71 -26.64 1.60
CA THR A 369 2.24 -26.54 1.52
C THR A 369 1.49 -27.72 2.11
N GLY A 370 2.16 -28.87 2.30
CA GLY A 370 1.55 -30.04 2.94
C GLY A 370 1.12 -29.79 4.38
N ASP A 371 1.74 -28.80 5.04
CA ASP A 371 1.49 -28.48 6.44
C ASP A 371 0.34 -27.47 6.63
N LEU A 372 -0.24 -26.93 5.54
CA LEU A 372 -1.20 -25.82 5.59
C LEU A 372 -2.58 -26.22 5.05
N SER A 373 -3.61 -25.93 5.84
CA SER A 373 -5.02 -26.06 5.41
C SER A 373 -5.56 -24.76 4.82
N LEU A 374 -6.63 -24.80 4.01
CA LEU A 374 -7.30 -23.58 3.54
C LEU A 374 -7.77 -22.66 4.69
N ARG A 375 -8.10 -23.23 5.86
CA ARG A 375 -8.47 -22.45 7.05
C ARG A 375 -7.29 -21.67 7.62
N SER A 376 -6.09 -22.26 7.58
CA SER A 376 -4.86 -21.60 8.06
C SER A 376 -4.57 -20.29 7.30
N LEU A 377 -4.95 -20.21 6.02
CA LEU A 377 -4.76 -19.02 5.18
C LEU A 377 -5.62 -17.82 5.61
N PHE A 378 -6.78 -18.08 6.22
CA PHE A 378 -7.67 -17.05 6.76
C PHE A 378 -7.43 -16.79 8.24
N TRP A 379 -6.59 -17.59 8.89
CA TRP A 379 -6.20 -17.46 10.29
C TRP A 379 -4.90 -16.68 10.42
N LEU A 380 -4.96 -15.40 10.05
CA LEU A 380 -3.84 -14.48 10.11
C LEU A 380 -3.88 -13.69 11.41
N ARG A 381 -2.80 -13.76 12.20
CA ARG A 381 -2.72 -13.09 13.50
C ARG A 381 -1.51 -12.17 13.57
N LEU A 382 -1.55 -11.21 14.48
CA LEU A 382 -0.38 -10.43 14.83
C LEU A 382 -0.25 -10.33 16.35
N ASP A 383 0.81 -10.92 16.87
CA ASP A 383 1.18 -10.85 18.28
C ASP A 383 2.56 -10.22 18.41
N THR A 384 2.87 -9.75 19.62
CA THR A 384 4.21 -9.26 19.95
C THR A 384 5.19 -10.44 19.97
N LEU A 385 6.28 -10.30 19.22
CA LEU A 385 7.31 -11.33 19.11
C LEU A 385 8.57 -10.93 19.87
N TRP A 386 9.30 -11.93 20.36
CA TRP A 386 10.57 -11.75 21.07
C TRP A 386 11.71 -12.33 20.25
N VAL A 387 12.84 -11.64 20.20
CA VAL A 387 14.05 -12.10 19.52
C VAL A 387 15.15 -12.22 20.56
N LYS A 388 15.74 -13.41 20.69
CA LYS A 388 16.87 -13.62 21.61
C LYS A 388 18.09 -12.86 21.10
N LYS A 389 18.81 -12.21 22.01
CA LYS A 389 20.10 -11.58 21.68
C LYS A 389 21.11 -12.69 21.38
N VAL A 390 21.78 -12.60 20.25
CA VAL A 390 22.90 -13.49 19.93
C VAL A 390 24.16 -12.80 20.43
N LEU A 391 24.82 -13.38 21.44
CA LEU A 391 26.13 -12.92 21.86
C LEU A 391 27.14 -13.24 20.75
N VAL A 392 27.88 -12.24 20.29
CA VAL A 392 28.93 -12.39 19.29
C VAL A 392 29.98 -13.36 19.85
N GLY A 393 29.95 -14.63 19.40
CA GLY A 393 30.86 -15.69 19.84
C GLY A 393 30.23 -17.07 20.07
N GLU A 394 28.89 -17.16 20.23
CA GLU A 394 28.24 -18.47 20.35
C GLU A 394 27.90 -19.07 18.97
N ASN A 395 28.66 -20.08 18.57
CA ASN A 395 28.24 -20.99 17.51
C ASN A 395 27.01 -21.78 18.01
N LEU A 396 25.81 -21.42 17.54
CA LEU A 396 24.58 -22.18 17.77
C LEU A 396 24.74 -23.60 17.18
N SER A 397 25.19 -24.55 18.00
CA SER A 397 25.16 -25.97 17.69
C SER A 397 23.71 -26.44 17.61
N THR A 398 23.24 -26.60 16.40
CA THR A 398 21.96 -27.21 16.03
C THR A 398 21.80 -28.61 16.60
N SER A 399 20.90 -28.80 17.56
CA SER A 399 20.33 -30.12 17.87
C SER A 399 18.88 -30.15 17.43
N ARG A 400 18.64 -30.88 16.34
CA ARG A 400 17.32 -31.23 15.81
C ARG A 400 16.85 -32.48 16.58
N ARG A 401 15.98 -32.34 17.58
CA ARG A 401 15.08 -33.45 17.95
C ARG A 401 13.82 -33.31 17.12
N MET A 402 13.75 -34.10 16.04
CA MET A 402 12.45 -34.47 15.47
C MET A 402 11.70 -35.34 16.49
N PRO A 403 10.35 -35.30 16.54
CA PRO A 403 9.57 -36.32 17.21
C PRO A 403 9.83 -37.66 16.52
N GLU A 404 10.25 -38.67 17.27
CA GLU A 404 10.31 -40.05 16.80
C GLU A 404 8.88 -40.54 16.52
N THR A 405 8.47 -40.63 15.26
CA THR A 405 7.55 -41.68 14.78
C THR A 405 7.43 -41.64 13.26
N TYR A 406 8.37 -42.29 12.57
CA TYR A 406 8.13 -43.02 11.32
C TYR A 406 9.38 -43.85 11.02
N LYS A 407 9.33 -45.17 11.27
CA LYS A 407 10.33 -46.12 10.77
C LYS A 407 9.88 -46.56 9.38
N PRO A 408 10.63 -46.24 8.30
CA PRO A 408 10.46 -46.95 7.04
C PRO A 408 11.21 -48.28 7.13
N ASP A 409 10.50 -49.39 6.91
CA ASP A 409 11.10 -50.72 6.81
C ASP A 409 12.18 -50.73 5.73
N LYS A 410 13.41 -51.04 6.16
CA LYS A 410 14.52 -51.33 5.26
C LYS A 410 14.27 -52.70 4.64
N VAL A 411 13.86 -52.72 3.38
CA VAL A 411 14.04 -53.89 2.52
C VAL A 411 15.53 -54.08 2.28
N THR A 412 16.12 -55.08 2.92
CA THR A 412 17.47 -55.58 2.66
C THR A 412 17.54 -56.21 1.27
N PRO A 413 18.51 -55.85 0.41
CA PRO A 413 18.85 -56.67 -0.75
C PRO A 413 19.63 -57.91 -0.29
N GLU A 414 19.12 -59.10 -0.62
CA GLU A 414 19.80 -60.38 -0.41
C GLU A 414 21.16 -60.39 -1.13
N ALA A 415 22.23 -60.52 -0.35
CA ALA A 415 23.56 -60.78 -0.86
C ALA A 415 23.67 -62.28 -1.19
N GLY A 416 23.76 -62.60 -2.49
CA GLY A 416 24.07 -63.95 -2.97
C GLY A 416 25.46 -64.43 -2.51
N PRO A 417 25.70 -65.75 -2.43
CA PRO A 417 26.88 -66.31 -1.80
C PRO A 417 28.16 -66.10 -2.62
N ARG A 418 29.26 -65.78 -1.93
CA ARG A 418 30.62 -65.69 -2.49
C ARG A 418 31.16 -67.07 -2.89
N PRO A 419 31.90 -67.20 -3.99
CA PRO A 419 32.56 -68.46 -4.36
C PRO A 419 33.73 -68.78 -3.43
N GLN A 420 33.79 -70.04 -2.97
CA GLN A 420 34.90 -70.63 -2.22
C GLN A 420 36.03 -71.07 -3.14
N ASP A 421 37.26 -70.96 -2.63
CA ASP A 421 38.49 -71.52 -3.18
C ASP A 421 38.39 -73.05 -3.40
N ILE A 422 38.60 -73.51 -4.64
CA ILE A 422 38.96 -74.91 -4.91
C ILE A 422 40.08 -74.96 -5.96
N ARG A 423 41.23 -75.51 -5.53
CA ARG A 423 42.45 -75.80 -6.31
C ARG A 423 42.20 -76.81 -7.45
N PRO A 424 43.08 -76.87 -8.47
CA PRO A 424 42.89 -77.73 -9.64
C PRO A 424 43.27 -79.19 -9.36
N ARG A 425 42.48 -80.13 -9.87
CA ARG A 425 42.86 -81.54 -10.05
C ARG A 425 42.28 -82.11 -11.36
N THR A 426 43.15 -82.14 -12.37
CA THR A 426 43.43 -83.24 -13.30
C THR A 426 42.38 -84.33 -13.59
N ASN A 427 42.13 -84.49 -14.90
CA ASN A 427 42.00 -85.71 -15.71
C ASN A 427 40.99 -86.80 -15.33
N GLY A 428 40.21 -87.21 -16.34
CA GLY A 428 39.74 -88.59 -16.43
C GLY A 428 38.58 -88.84 -17.38
N LYS A 429 38.91 -89.05 -18.67
CA LYS A 429 38.17 -89.77 -19.74
C LYS A 429 36.83 -89.24 -20.23
#